data_AF-A0A8B4GGR7-F1
#
_entry.id   AF-A0A8B4GGR7-F1
#
_cell.length_a   1.000
_cell.length_b   1.000
_cell.length_c   1.000
_cell.angle_alpha   90.00
_cell.angle_beta   90.00
_cell.angle_gamma   90.00
#
_symmetry.space_group_name_H-M   'P 1'
#
loop_
_entity.id
_entity.type
_entity.pdbx_description
1 polymer ?
#
loop_
_entity_poly.entity_id
_entity_poly.type
_entity_poly.pdbx_seq_one_letter_code
_entity_poly.pdbx_strand_id
1 'polypeptide(L)'
;MKFGIRTPSLKRRIAARTSLKRMVRHKLGIKMPRGLGMVSNPKRAMYNKIYHRTTIPAERAAQKGWPLLLLIFAPLIWLMLFVWYLVAESIQAFRNRQS
;
A
#
# COMPACT_ATOMS: atom_id res chain seq x y z
N MET A 1 14.66 -5.53 -16.90
CA MET A 1 13.75 -4.40 -16.63
C MET A 1 12.39 -4.96 -16.20
N LYS A 2 11.65 -4.24 -15.34
CA LYS A 2 10.32 -4.66 -14.87
C LYS A 2 9.26 -3.93 -15.70
N PHE A 3 8.45 -4.68 -16.42
CA PHE A 3 7.38 -4.21 -17.28
C PHE A 3 6.03 -4.60 -16.67
N GLY A 4 5.25 -3.58 -16.27
CA GLY A 4 3.87 -3.75 -15.80
C GLY A 4 3.70 -3.82 -14.28
N ILE A 5 2.53 -3.37 -13.84
CA ILE A 5 2.09 -3.35 -12.44
C ILE A 5 1.43 -4.69 -12.09
N ARG A 6 1.86 -5.31 -11.00
CA ARG A 6 1.19 -6.48 -10.43
C ARG A 6 -0.09 -6.03 -9.72
N THR A 7 -1.24 -6.38 -10.27
CA THR A 7 -2.54 -6.12 -9.62
C THR A 7 -2.69 -6.94 -8.33
N PRO A 8 -2.78 -6.30 -7.15
CA PRO A 8 -3.07 -7.00 -5.91
C PRO A 8 -4.55 -7.44 -5.91
N SER A 9 -4.83 -8.66 -5.47
CA SER A 9 -6.21 -9.16 -5.31
C SER A 9 -6.51 -9.41 -3.83
N LEU A 10 -7.23 -8.46 -3.20
CA LEU A 10 -7.57 -8.51 -1.77
C LEU A 10 -8.39 -9.76 -1.42
N LYS A 11 -9.40 -10.08 -2.23
CA LYS A 11 -10.22 -11.30 -2.08
C LYS A 11 -9.36 -12.57 -2.00
N ARG A 12 -8.37 -12.71 -2.89
CA ARG A 12 -7.46 -13.87 -2.88
C ARG A 12 -6.53 -13.87 -1.67
N ARG A 13 -6.05 -12.70 -1.23
CA ARG A 13 -5.19 -12.59 -0.03
C ARG A 13 -5.95 -13.02 1.23
N ILE A 14 -7.20 -12.57 1.39
CA ILE A 14 -8.05 -12.92 2.54
C ILE A 14 -8.41 -14.41 2.47
N ALA A 15 -8.92 -14.89 1.33
CA ALA A 15 -9.28 -16.29 1.15
C ALA A 15 -8.09 -17.24 1.40
N ALA A 16 -6.88 -16.87 0.96
CA ALA A 16 -5.69 -17.68 1.23
C ALA A 16 -5.36 -17.78 2.73
N ARG A 17 -5.66 -16.75 3.53
CA ARG A 17 -5.43 -16.74 4.98
C ARG A 17 -6.48 -17.54 5.73
N THR A 18 -7.74 -17.42 5.34
CA THR A 18 -8.91 -17.99 6.04
C THR A 18 -9.38 -19.34 5.49
N SER A 19 -8.79 -19.88 4.42
CA SER A 19 -9.28 -21.16 3.85
C SER A 19 -9.13 -22.35 4.81
N LEU A 20 -10.19 -23.15 4.92
CA LEU A 20 -10.20 -24.40 5.69
C LEU A 20 -9.12 -25.39 5.23
N LYS A 21 -8.92 -25.54 3.91
CA LYS A 21 -7.88 -26.40 3.33
C LYS A 21 -6.47 -26.00 3.75
N ARG A 22 -6.21 -24.71 4.04
CA ARG A 22 -4.93 -24.26 4.62
C ARG A 22 -4.83 -24.70 6.08
N MET A 23 -5.88 -24.49 6.86
CA MET A 23 -5.90 -24.82 8.29
C MET A 23 -5.66 -26.32 8.51
N VAL A 24 -6.37 -27.18 7.77
CA VAL A 24 -6.20 -28.64 7.83
C VAL A 24 -4.79 -29.07 7.47
N ARG A 25 -4.23 -28.57 6.35
CA ARG A 25 -2.85 -28.89 5.93
C ARG A 25 -1.78 -28.44 6.92
N HIS A 26 -2.00 -27.31 7.61
CA HIS A 26 -1.08 -26.83 8.64
C HIS A 26 -1.23 -27.58 9.97
N LYS A 27 -2.45 -27.99 10.34
CA LYS A 27 -2.72 -28.76 11.58
C LYS A 27 -2.28 -30.21 11.48
N LEU A 28 -2.48 -30.86 10.33
CA LEU A 28 -2.12 -32.26 10.10
C LEU A 28 -0.64 -32.49 9.74
N GLY A 29 0.18 -31.44 9.66
CA GLY A 29 1.62 -31.59 9.37
C GLY A 29 1.97 -32.02 7.94
N ILE A 30 1.00 -32.16 7.03
CA ILE A 30 1.17 -32.61 5.62
C ILE A 30 1.75 -31.50 4.73
N LYS A 31 2.67 -30.70 5.25
CA LYS A 31 3.26 -29.57 4.54
C LYS A 31 4.45 -30.05 3.73
N MET A 32 4.43 -29.75 2.43
CA MET A 32 5.59 -29.99 1.59
C MET A 32 6.81 -29.18 2.09
N PRO A 33 8.01 -29.78 2.15
CA PRO A 33 9.25 -29.08 2.48
C PRO A 33 9.49 -27.84 1.61
N ARG A 34 10.13 -26.82 2.18
CA ARG A 34 10.51 -25.61 1.44
C ARG A 34 11.52 -26.00 0.35
N GLY A 35 11.39 -25.41 -0.85
CA GLY A 35 12.32 -25.64 -1.96
C GLY A 35 11.87 -26.66 -3.03
N LEU A 36 10.95 -27.58 -2.70
CA LEU A 36 10.47 -28.62 -3.62
C LEU A 36 9.43 -28.13 -4.65
N GLY A 37 9.32 -26.81 -4.85
CA GLY A 37 8.37 -26.22 -5.79
C GLY A 37 8.66 -26.56 -7.26
N MET A 38 9.94 -26.73 -7.61
CA MET A 38 10.35 -27.18 -8.96
C MET A 38 10.01 -28.66 -9.19
N VAL A 39 10.06 -29.49 -8.16
CA VAL A 39 9.76 -30.93 -8.26
C VAL A 39 8.24 -31.18 -8.30
N SER A 40 7.48 -30.51 -7.44
CA SER A 40 6.02 -30.67 -7.37
C SER A 40 5.25 -29.97 -8.48
N ASN A 41 5.73 -28.82 -8.97
CA ASN A 41 5.10 -28.12 -10.09
C ASN A 41 6.11 -27.21 -10.84
N PRO A 42 6.91 -27.79 -11.76
CA PRO A 42 7.98 -27.06 -12.46
C PRO A 42 7.44 -25.90 -13.30
N LYS A 43 6.34 -26.12 -14.03
CA LYS A 43 5.72 -25.10 -14.90
C LYS A 43 5.33 -23.85 -14.12
N ARG A 44 4.68 -24.03 -12.97
CA ARG A 44 4.26 -22.91 -12.12
C ARG A 44 5.43 -22.23 -11.45
N ALA A 45 6.45 -22.98 -11.02
CA ALA A 45 7.65 -22.43 -10.42
C ALA A 45 8.40 -21.51 -11.41
N MET A 46 8.55 -21.95 -12.66
CA MET A 46 9.20 -21.18 -13.72
C MET A 46 8.40 -19.93 -14.09
N TYR A 47 7.08 -20.07 -14.29
CA TYR A 47 6.19 -18.94 -14.57
C TYR A 47 6.28 -17.87 -13.47
N ASN A 48 6.19 -18.28 -12.19
CA ASN A 48 6.29 -17.35 -11.07
C ASN A 48 7.66 -16.65 -11.05
N LYS A 49 8.76 -17.36 -11.34
CA LYS A 49 10.11 -16.78 -11.37
C LYS A 49 10.22 -15.68 -12.43
N ILE A 50 9.72 -15.93 -13.64
CA ILE A 50 9.70 -14.94 -14.73
C ILE A 50 8.78 -13.77 -14.35
N TYR A 51 7.54 -14.07 -13.94
CA TYR A 51 6.55 -13.07 -13.54
C TYR A 51 7.07 -12.14 -12.43
N HIS A 52 7.74 -12.67 -11.41
CA HIS A 52 8.33 -11.87 -10.33
C HIS A 52 9.54 -11.05 -10.75
N ARG A 53 10.30 -11.51 -11.76
CA ARG A 53 11.43 -10.75 -12.32
C ARG A 53 10.96 -9.63 -13.25
N THR A 54 9.86 -9.84 -13.96
CA THR A 54 9.35 -8.88 -14.94
C THR A 54 8.30 -7.92 -14.40
N THR A 55 7.71 -8.12 -13.21
CA THR A 55 6.63 -7.22 -12.71
C THR A 55 7.07 -6.30 -11.55
N ILE A 56 6.46 -5.11 -11.48
CA ILE A 56 6.58 -4.17 -10.35
C ILE A 56 5.40 -4.36 -9.40
N PRO A 57 5.62 -4.53 -8.08
CA PRO A 57 4.50 -4.55 -7.13
C PRO A 57 3.79 -3.19 -7.11
N ALA A 58 2.46 -3.20 -7.26
CA ALA A 58 1.63 -1.99 -7.23
C ALA A 58 1.86 -1.11 -5.99
N GLU A 59 2.13 -1.74 -4.85
CA GLU A 59 2.38 -1.04 -3.58
C GLU A 59 3.63 -0.14 -3.66
N ARG A 60 4.68 -0.55 -4.37
CA ARG A 60 5.87 0.28 -4.59
C ARG A 60 5.64 1.39 -5.62
N ALA A 61 4.74 1.17 -6.58
CA ALA A 61 4.36 2.20 -7.54
C ALA A 61 3.51 3.29 -6.85
N ALA A 62 2.57 2.89 -6.00
CA ALA A 62 1.73 3.80 -5.22
C ALA A 62 2.52 4.59 -4.15
N GLN A 63 3.47 3.95 -3.46
CA GLN A 63 4.32 4.60 -2.46
C GLN A 63 5.16 5.76 -3.01
N LYS A 64 5.51 5.74 -4.31
CA LYS A 64 6.24 6.85 -4.94
C LYS A 64 5.34 8.05 -5.28
N GLY A 65 4.03 7.84 -5.46
CA GLY A 65 3.08 8.91 -5.77
C GLY A 65 2.60 9.69 -4.55
N TRP A 66 2.56 9.04 -3.38
CA TRP A 66 2.07 9.65 -2.14
C TRP A 66 2.85 10.90 -1.69
N PRO A 67 4.21 10.93 -1.72
CA PRO A 67 4.96 12.12 -1.36
C PRO A 67 4.74 13.29 -2.32
N LEU A 68 4.52 13.03 -3.60
CA LEU A 68 4.24 14.05 -4.61
C LEU A 68 2.89 14.73 -4.36
N LEU A 69 1.87 13.97 -3.96
CA LEU A 69 0.58 14.52 -3.55
C LEU A 69 0.73 15.37 -2.28
N LEU A 70 1.46 14.87 -1.28
CA LEU A 70 1.71 15.63 -0.05
C LEU A 70 2.44 16.95 -0.30
N LEU A 71 3.40 17.00 -1.24
CA LEU A 71 4.08 18.23 -1.62
C LEU A 71 3.15 19.29 -2.23
N ILE A 72 2.05 18.88 -2.86
CA ILE A 72 1.05 19.79 -3.44
C ILE A 72 0.04 20.23 -2.37
N PHE A 73 -0.42 19.32 -1.52
CA PHE A 73 -1.44 19.62 -0.51
C PHE A 73 -0.90 20.32 0.74
N ALA A 74 0.34 20.03 1.14
CA ALA A 74 0.96 20.64 2.32
C ALA A 74 0.99 22.18 2.29
N PRO A 75 1.43 22.86 1.21
CA PRO A 75 1.43 24.33 1.15
C PRO A 75 0.01 24.91 1.12
N LEU A 76 -0.94 24.22 0.47
CA LEU A 76 -2.36 24.61 0.44
C LEU A 76 -2.97 24.62 1.84
N ILE A 77 -2.71 23.57 2.63
CA ILE A 77 -3.17 23.47 4.03
C ILE A 77 -2.51 24.56 4.89
N TRP A 78 -1.21 24.77 4.72
CA TRP A 78 -0.47 25.80 5.45
C TRP A 78 -1.00 27.21 5.15
N LEU A 79 -1.29 27.51 3.88
CA LEU A 79 -1.85 28.79 3.47
C LEU A 79 -3.27 28.99 4.03
N MET A 80 -4.10 27.95 4.04
CA MET A 80 -5.43 28.01 4.64
C MET A 80 -5.37 28.31 6.15
N LEU A 81 -4.46 27.65 6.87
CA LEU A 81 -4.23 27.89 8.30
C LEU A 81 -3.63 29.28 8.56
N PHE A 82 -2.74 29.76 7.68
CA PHE A 82 -2.15 31.09 7.77
C PHE A 82 -3.21 32.19 7.59
N VAL A 83 -4.09 32.05 6.59
CA VAL A 83 -5.22 32.97 6.39
C VAL A 83 -6.15 32.96 7.60
N TRP A 84 -6.47 31.78 8.14
CA TRP A 84 -7.26 31.66 9.37
C TRP A 84 -6.61 32.38 10.56
N TYR A 85 -5.29 32.23 10.73
CA TYR A 85 -4.53 32.90 11.78
C TYR A 85 -4.62 34.43 11.65
N LEU A 86 -4.42 34.98 10.44
CA LEU A 86 -4.53 36.42 10.19
C LEU A 86 -5.95 36.95 10.48
N VAL A 87 -6.97 36.18 10.08
CA VAL A 87 -8.36 36.55 10.35
C VAL A 87 -8.65 36.53 11.85
N ALA A 88 -8.23 35.49 12.57
CA ALA A 88 -8.41 35.40 14.02
C ALA A 88 -7.72 36.55 14.77
N GLU A 89 -6.50 36.90 14.37
CA GLU A 89 -5.76 38.02 14.94
C GLU A 89 -6.45 39.37 14.69
N SER A 90 -7.01 39.58 13.48
CA SER A 90 -7.75 40.80 13.15
C SER A 90 -9.04 40.95 13.98
N ILE A 91 -9.76 39.85 14.23
CA ILE A 91 -10.98 39.84 15.04
C ILE A 91 -10.64 40.17 16.50
N GLN A 92 -9.54 39.61 17.00
CA GLN A 92 -9.09 39.84 18.37
C GLN A 92 -8.58 41.28 18.57
N ALA A 93 -7.87 41.83 17.59
CA ALA A 93 -7.43 43.23 17.58
C ALA A 93 -8.60 44.22 17.52
N PHE A 94 -9.67 43.91 16.78
CA PHE A 94 -10.88 44.74 16.77
C PHE A 94 -11.62 44.69 18.11
N ARG A 95 -11.76 43.49 18.71
CA ARG A 95 -12.41 43.32 20.01
C ARG A 95 -11.71 44.09 21.13
N ASN A 96 -10.38 44.07 21.17
CA ASN A 96 -9.60 44.78 22.20
C ASN A 96 -9.62 46.31 22.06
N ARG A 97 -10.06 46.85 20.91
CA ARG A 97 -10.24 48.31 20.70
C ARG A 97 -11.62 48.82 21.12
N GLN A 98 -12.61 47.93 21.27
CA GLN A 98 -13.96 48.30 21.69
C GLN A 98 -14.21 48.16 23.20
N SER A 99 -13.25 47.60 23.96
CA SER A 99 -13.21 47.57 25.43
C SER A 99 -12.34 48.69 25.97
#